data_AF-A0A812NAQ6-F1
#
_entry.id   AF-A0A812NAQ6-F1
#
_cell.length_a   1.000
_cell.length_b   1.000
_cell.length_c   1.000
_cell.angle_alpha   90.00
_cell.angle_beta   90.00
_cell.angle_gamma   90.00
#
_symmetry.space_group_name_H-M   'P 1'
#
loop_
_entity.id
_entity.type
_entity.pdbx_description
1 polymer ?
#
loop_
_entity_poly.entity_id
_entity_poly.type
_entity_poly.pdbx_seq_one_letter_code
_entity_poly.pdbx_strand_id
1 'polypeptide(L)'
;MQGAQTAYRWALGLIAKITARVVHQGSTIVMKAINTNEKLALKKAISVSPRVERAKQLLEITVGTQSISPLYWAIESGSLLCAEAMIEDLMTIRADRDVYYFGFDALFTRHRDVINKLCMSAPFLLNTLLDGLVWRSRLTSRGLRRVNYYVKYLVQELDGSPSQALQWLVEYNDPKVIRHDAVSLVSDVMWARFAQYRFIAGRLYLLVAVLLFVTSQSILFRRDGKDSLEENVVVLLCRALIYTLSLGALLKNHLKSLAADCSQKDFVRVCGLPLPQYLCHPRELSSMALVCVLLTMLSLEPIIWCGLFSIDKAPAVNDGTEVGREMQIGIVVEVGEAICLAGPMGEGCEEEALRAATTALTSLAAWLSALAEELALEELADQEEVEA
;
A
#
# COMPACT_ATOMS: atom_id res chain seq x y z
N MET A 1 58.43 7.38 35.18
CA MET A 1 57.39 7.01 34.18
C MET A 1 57.08 5.51 34.12
N GLN A 2 58.05 4.59 34.29
CA GLN A 2 57.79 3.14 34.23
C GLN A 2 56.81 2.60 35.30
N GLY A 3 56.82 3.18 36.52
CA GLY A 3 55.89 2.80 37.59
C GLY A 3 54.40 3.11 37.28
N ALA A 4 54.13 4.19 36.56
CA ALA A 4 52.76 4.56 36.19
C ALA A 4 52.17 3.59 35.15
N GLN A 5 52.99 3.15 34.18
CA GLN A 5 52.55 2.18 33.16
C GLN A 5 52.25 0.80 33.74
N THR A 6 53.04 0.36 34.74
CA THR A 6 52.82 -0.93 35.42
C THR A 6 51.57 -0.89 36.29
N ALA A 7 51.34 0.19 37.03
CA ALA A 7 50.11 0.38 37.80
C ALA A 7 48.86 0.42 36.89
N TYR A 8 48.93 1.12 35.76
CA TYR A 8 47.82 1.17 34.79
C TYR A 8 47.51 -0.20 34.17
N ARG A 9 48.53 -0.97 33.78
CA ARG A 9 48.36 -2.35 33.28
C ARG A 9 47.73 -3.26 34.33
N TRP A 10 48.15 -3.15 35.59
CA TRP A 10 47.59 -3.93 36.69
C TRP A 10 46.11 -3.60 36.92
N ALA A 11 45.76 -2.30 36.95
CA ALA A 11 44.38 -1.85 37.12
C ALA A 11 43.47 -2.34 35.97
N LEU A 12 43.91 -2.22 34.72
CA LEU A 12 43.18 -2.75 33.57
C LEU A 12 43.02 -4.28 33.65
N GLY A 13 44.07 -5.00 34.06
CA GLY A 13 44.01 -6.44 34.25
C GLY A 13 43.03 -6.86 35.36
N LEU A 14 42.94 -6.08 36.44
CA LEU A 14 41.98 -6.31 37.51
C LEU A 14 40.55 -6.04 37.04
N ILE A 15 40.31 -4.91 36.37
CA ILE A 15 38.99 -4.55 35.81
C ILE A 15 38.55 -5.63 34.83
N ALA A 16 39.40 -6.05 33.89
CA ALA A 16 39.08 -7.12 32.94
C ALA A 16 38.69 -8.43 33.64
N LYS A 17 39.42 -8.83 34.70
CA LYS A 17 39.11 -10.05 35.47
C LYS A 17 37.80 -9.93 36.24
N ILE A 18 37.52 -8.79 36.86
CA ILE A 18 36.28 -8.57 37.60
C ILE A 18 35.10 -8.54 36.63
N THR A 19 35.20 -7.81 35.53
CA THR A 19 34.16 -7.75 34.49
C THR A 19 33.90 -9.14 33.90
N ALA A 20 34.95 -9.88 33.53
CA ALA A 20 34.80 -11.25 33.04
C ALA A 20 34.13 -12.17 34.06
N ARG A 21 34.51 -12.07 35.35
CA ARG A 21 33.88 -12.85 36.42
C ARG A 21 32.41 -12.48 36.60
N VAL A 22 32.06 -11.19 36.62
CA VAL A 22 30.67 -10.73 36.75
C VAL A 22 29.83 -11.22 35.56
N VAL A 23 30.36 -11.14 34.34
CA VAL A 23 29.68 -11.67 33.14
C VAL A 23 29.52 -13.19 33.25
N HIS A 24 30.52 -13.92 33.72
CA HIS A 24 30.48 -15.38 33.79
C HIS A 24 29.66 -15.92 34.97
N GLN A 25 29.57 -15.18 36.07
CA GLN A 25 28.77 -15.54 37.24
C GLN A 25 27.32 -15.04 37.14
N GLY A 26 27.10 -13.90 36.49
CA GLY A 26 25.77 -13.33 36.26
C GLY A 26 25.05 -13.88 35.03
N SER A 27 25.75 -14.59 34.13
CA SER A 27 25.11 -15.22 32.97
C SER A 27 24.35 -16.48 33.38
N THR A 28 23.07 -16.53 32.99
CA THR A 28 22.25 -17.73 33.12
C THR A 28 22.85 -18.87 32.28
N ILE A 29 22.47 -20.12 32.58
CA ILE A 29 22.94 -21.30 31.84
C ILE A 29 22.59 -21.17 30.34
N VAL A 30 21.44 -20.56 30.04
CA VAL A 30 20.99 -20.22 28.68
C VAL A 30 21.99 -19.24 28.02
N MET A 31 22.34 -18.14 28.68
CA MET A 31 23.29 -17.16 28.12
C MET A 31 24.69 -17.75 27.91
N LYS A 32 25.15 -18.64 28.79
CA LYS A 32 26.42 -19.37 28.61
C LYS A 32 26.40 -20.26 27.37
N ALA A 33 25.29 -20.96 27.13
CA ALA A 33 25.12 -21.78 25.94
C ALA A 33 25.08 -20.92 24.66
N ILE A 34 24.44 -19.75 24.69
CA ILE A 34 24.44 -18.80 23.56
C ILE A 34 25.86 -18.32 23.26
N ASN A 35 26.62 -17.90 24.28
CA ASN A 35 27.98 -17.39 24.09
C ASN A 35 28.96 -18.43 23.54
N THR A 36 28.67 -19.72 23.72
CA THR A 36 29.46 -20.83 23.14
C THR A 36 28.87 -21.34 21.82
N ASN A 37 27.72 -20.82 21.40
CA ASN A 37 26.93 -21.22 20.24
C ASN A 37 26.70 -22.75 20.14
N GLU A 38 26.58 -23.43 21.29
CA GLU A 38 26.42 -24.88 21.35
C GLU A 38 24.94 -25.29 21.48
N LYS A 39 24.35 -25.78 20.39
CA LYS A 39 22.95 -26.24 20.31
C LYS A 39 22.57 -27.27 21.38
N LEU A 40 23.46 -28.22 21.68
CA LEU A 40 23.20 -29.28 22.67
C LEU A 40 23.21 -28.76 24.10
N ALA A 41 24.16 -27.88 24.45
CA ALA A 41 24.21 -27.24 25.76
C ALA A 41 22.95 -26.39 26.01
N LEU A 42 22.49 -25.67 24.99
CA LEU A 42 21.26 -24.89 25.06
C LEU A 42 20.03 -25.78 25.27
N LYS A 43 19.87 -26.86 24.50
CA LYS A 43 18.75 -27.82 24.67
C LYS A 43 18.74 -28.43 26.06
N LYS A 44 19.91 -28.76 26.62
CA LYS A 44 20.04 -29.22 28.01
C LYS A 44 19.64 -28.13 29.02
N ALA A 45 20.08 -26.90 28.83
CA ALA A 45 19.74 -25.77 29.70
C ALA A 45 18.21 -25.53 29.76
N ILE A 46 17.55 -25.50 28.59
CA ILE A 46 16.10 -25.32 28.48
C ILE A 46 15.34 -26.52 29.07
N SER A 47 15.90 -27.73 28.98
CA SER A 47 15.24 -28.94 29.46
C SER A 47 15.00 -28.95 30.97
N VAL A 48 15.82 -28.22 31.75
CA VAL A 48 15.68 -28.04 33.20
C VAL A 48 14.42 -27.25 33.54
N SER A 49 13.96 -26.40 32.63
CA SER A 49 12.86 -25.46 32.87
C SER A 49 11.49 -26.10 32.63
N PRO A 50 10.48 -25.76 33.46
CA PRO A 50 9.11 -26.25 33.29
C PRO A 50 8.59 -25.93 31.88
N ARG A 51 7.84 -26.86 31.27
CA ARG A 51 7.41 -26.76 29.85
C ARG A 51 6.68 -25.45 29.54
N VAL A 52 5.83 -24.98 30.46
CA VAL A 52 5.01 -23.77 30.35
C VAL A 52 5.85 -22.49 30.40
N GLU A 53 6.99 -22.52 31.09
CA GLU A 53 7.82 -21.33 31.30
C GLU A 53 8.96 -21.22 30.27
N ARG A 54 9.12 -22.21 29.38
CA ARG A 54 10.25 -22.24 28.44
C ARG A 54 10.26 -21.04 27.49
N ALA A 55 9.13 -20.64 26.89
CA ALA A 55 9.20 -19.44 26.03
C ALA A 55 9.48 -18.19 26.84
N LYS A 56 8.96 -18.08 28.07
CA LYS A 56 9.29 -16.96 28.94
C LYS A 56 10.80 -16.87 29.14
N GLN A 57 11.46 -17.98 29.49
CA GLN A 57 12.92 -17.98 29.66
C GLN A 57 13.73 -17.77 28.37
N LEU A 58 13.16 -18.12 27.21
CA LEU A 58 13.81 -17.93 25.90
C LEU A 58 13.62 -16.52 25.32
N LEU A 59 12.57 -15.82 25.75
CA LEU A 59 12.18 -14.51 25.21
C LEU A 59 12.39 -13.37 26.23
N GLU A 60 12.49 -13.71 27.51
CA GLU A 60 12.57 -12.76 28.61
C GLU A 60 13.44 -13.31 29.75
N ILE A 61 14.63 -12.74 29.89
CA ILE A 61 15.46 -12.88 31.09
C ILE A 61 15.59 -11.51 31.73
N THR A 62 15.15 -11.40 32.98
CA THR A 62 15.32 -10.19 33.78
C THR A 62 16.69 -10.21 34.45
N VAL A 63 17.55 -9.26 34.10
CA VAL A 63 18.85 -9.04 34.74
C VAL A 63 18.83 -7.66 35.38
N GLY A 64 18.66 -7.62 36.71
CA GLY A 64 18.46 -6.37 37.44
C GLY A 64 17.17 -5.67 37.01
N THR A 65 17.28 -4.44 36.49
CA THR A 65 16.14 -3.63 36.02
C THR A 65 15.85 -3.78 34.53
N GLN A 66 16.67 -4.55 33.80
CA GLN A 66 16.54 -4.71 32.35
C GLN A 66 15.98 -6.09 31.99
N SER A 67 15.05 -6.11 31.04
CA SER A 67 14.57 -7.34 30.39
C SER A 67 15.30 -7.54 29.08
N ILE A 68 16.07 -8.62 28.94
CA ILE A 68 16.78 -8.98 27.72
C ILE A 68 16.07 -10.16 27.06
N SER A 69 15.99 -10.17 25.73
CA SER A 69 15.52 -11.34 24.97
C SER A 69 16.71 -12.20 24.54
N PRO A 70 16.86 -13.42 25.10
CA PRO A 70 17.91 -14.34 24.69
C PRO A 70 17.89 -14.68 23.20
N LEU A 71 16.69 -14.78 22.60
CA LEU A 71 16.56 -15.03 21.16
C LEU A 71 17.16 -13.88 20.34
N TYR A 72 16.79 -12.63 20.63
CA TYR A 72 17.33 -11.48 19.90
C TYR A 72 18.83 -11.34 20.14
N TRP A 73 19.29 -11.56 21.39
CA TRP A 73 20.71 -11.58 21.69
C TRP A 73 21.48 -12.65 20.91
N ALA A 74 20.91 -13.85 20.76
CA ALA A 74 21.50 -14.92 19.97
C ALA A 74 21.60 -14.55 18.47
N ILE A 75 20.58 -13.86 17.92
CA ILE A 75 20.59 -13.37 16.54
C ILE A 75 21.66 -12.28 16.36
N GLU A 76 21.68 -11.29 17.25
CA GLU A 76 22.61 -10.13 17.16
C GLU A 76 24.07 -10.51 17.40
N SER A 77 24.32 -11.50 18.27
CA SER A 77 25.67 -12.03 18.51
C SER A 77 26.15 -13.00 17.44
N GLY A 78 25.31 -13.35 16.44
CA GLY A 78 25.64 -14.35 15.43
C GLY A 78 25.65 -15.80 15.95
N SER A 79 25.05 -16.06 17.11
CA SER A 79 24.91 -17.40 17.70
C SER A 79 23.73 -18.16 17.10
N LEU A 80 23.83 -18.36 15.79
CA LEU A 80 22.75 -18.78 14.90
C LEU A 80 22.22 -20.20 15.19
N LEU A 81 23.08 -21.13 15.62
CA LEU A 81 22.68 -22.51 15.94
C LEU A 81 21.83 -22.56 17.21
N CYS A 82 22.16 -21.70 18.18
CA CYS A 82 21.35 -21.50 19.37
C CYS A 82 20.02 -20.85 19.01
N ALA A 83 20.02 -19.79 18.20
CA ALA A 83 18.78 -19.12 17.77
C ALA A 83 17.83 -20.08 17.02
N GLU A 84 18.35 -20.91 16.11
CA GLU A 84 17.59 -21.96 15.43
C GLU A 84 16.94 -22.92 16.44
N ALA A 85 17.72 -23.42 17.40
CA ALA A 85 17.22 -24.33 18.43
C ALA A 85 16.18 -23.68 19.36
N MET A 86 16.27 -22.38 19.60
CA MET A 86 15.24 -21.62 20.33
C MET A 86 13.96 -21.53 19.52
N ILE A 87 14.04 -21.19 18.23
CA ILE A 87 12.87 -21.12 17.35
C ILE A 87 12.20 -22.50 17.24
N GLU A 88 12.97 -23.57 17.03
CA GLU A 88 12.49 -24.95 17.07
C GLU A 88 11.74 -25.24 18.39
N ASP A 89 12.32 -24.86 19.53
CA ASP A 89 11.72 -25.10 20.85
C ASP A 89 10.43 -24.27 21.03
N LEU A 90 10.40 -23.01 20.61
CA LEU A 90 9.23 -22.14 20.67
C LEU A 90 8.09 -22.63 19.78
N MET A 91 8.42 -23.14 18.59
CA MET A 91 7.44 -23.65 17.61
C MET A 91 7.02 -25.10 17.86
N THR A 92 7.61 -25.78 18.84
CA THR A 92 7.17 -27.14 19.20
C THR A 92 5.94 -27.09 20.09
N ILE A 93 4.83 -27.67 19.61
CA ILE A 93 3.62 -27.88 20.43
C ILE A 93 3.93 -28.92 21.51
N ARG A 94 3.74 -28.55 22.77
CA ARG A 94 3.92 -29.44 23.92
C ARG A 94 2.58 -29.65 24.61
N ALA A 95 2.29 -30.89 24.96
CA ALA A 95 1.18 -31.20 25.84
C ALA A 95 1.67 -31.28 27.28
N ASP A 96 0.92 -30.70 28.21
CA ASP A 96 0.91 -31.04 29.63
C ASP A 96 -0.41 -31.74 29.99
N ARG A 97 -0.60 -32.14 31.25
CA ARG A 97 -1.81 -32.88 31.70
C ARG A 97 -3.12 -32.22 31.25
N ASP A 98 -3.19 -30.89 31.34
CA ASP A 98 -4.45 -30.16 31.12
C ASP A 98 -4.38 -29.09 30.01
N VAL A 99 -3.18 -28.78 29.48
CA VAL A 99 -2.98 -27.64 28.57
C VAL A 99 -1.98 -27.97 27.46
N TYR A 100 -2.29 -27.53 26.24
CA TYR A 100 -1.33 -27.48 25.14
C TYR A 100 -0.62 -26.14 25.12
N TYR A 101 0.70 -26.19 25.06
CA TYR A 101 1.57 -25.04 25.02
C TYR A 101 2.20 -24.89 23.64
N PHE A 102 2.08 -23.70 23.06
CA PHE A 102 2.70 -23.32 21.81
C PHE A 102 3.30 -21.91 21.96
N GLY A 103 4.62 -21.79 21.86
CA GLY A 103 5.35 -20.55 22.17
C GLY A 103 5.20 -19.44 21.13
N PHE A 104 4.46 -19.71 20.04
CA PHE A 104 4.18 -18.76 18.97
C PHE A 104 3.54 -17.46 19.45
N ASP A 105 2.50 -17.54 20.30
CA ASP A 105 1.84 -16.33 20.81
C ASP A 105 2.81 -15.48 21.64
N ALA A 106 3.62 -16.10 22.48
CA ALA A 106 4.61 -15.40 23.29
C ALA A 106 5.69 -14.74 22.40
N LEU A 107 6.14 -15.43 21.34
CA LEU A 107 7.14 -14.91 20.41
C LEU A 107 6.65 -13.62 19.74
N PHE A 108 5.50 -13.66 19.06
CA PHE A 108 4.99 -12.50 18.33
C PHE A 108 4.46 -11.39 19.25
N THR A 109 4.05 -11.73 20.48
CA THR A 109 3.66 -10.72 21.46
C THR A 109 4.86 -9.92 21.93
N ARG A 110 5.99 -10.58 22.18
CA ARG A 110 7.23 -9.93 22.61
C ARG A 110 7.95 -9.24 21.46
N HIS A 111 7.92 -9.86 20.28
CA HIS A 111 8.73 -9.50 19.11
C HIS A 111 7.84 -9.44 17.86
N ARG A 112 7.15 -8.31 17.67
CA ARG A 112 6.27 -8.08 16.51
C ARG A 112 7.04 -8.00 15.20
N ASP A 113 8.26 -7.49 15.27
CA ASP A 113 9.20 -7.28 14.17
C ASP A 113 10.11 -8.49 13.91
N VAL A 114 9.83 -9.66 14.52
CA VAL A 114 10.71 -10.84 14.41
C VAL A 114 10.99 -11.23 12.96
N ILE A 115 9.99 -11.12 12.08
CA ILE A 115 10.16 -11.46 10.66
C ILE A 115 11.11 -10.49 9.99
N ASN A 116 10.93 -9.18 10.20
CA ASN A 116 11.85 -8.17 9.68
C ASN A 116 13.28 -8.39 10.19
N LYS A 117 13.42 -8.62 11.50
CA LYS A 117 14.73 -8.89 12.14
C LYS A 117 15.40 -10.12 11.54
N LEU A 118 14.64 -11.19 11.27
CA LEU A 118 15.17 -12.39 10.61
C LEU A 118 15.57 -12.13 9.15
N CYS A 119 14.76 -11.41 8.36
CA CYS A 119 15.11 -11.01 6.99
C CYS A 119 16.44 -10.24 6.95
N MET A 120 16.64 -9.30 7.89
CA MET A 120 17.82 -8.43 7.92
C MET A 120 19.06 -9.09 8.51
N SER A 121 18.92 -9.90 9.57
CA SER A 121 20.08 -10.39 10.35
C SER A 121 20.35 -11.88 10.20
N ALA A 122 19.35 -12.71 9.92
CA ALA A 122 19.49 -14.17 9.93
C ALA A 122 18.46 -14.88 9.03
N PRO A 123 18.51 -14.69 7.70
CA PRO A 123 17.45 -15.13 6.79
C PRO A 123 17.28 -16.65 6.73
N PHE A 124 18.33 -17.43 7.00
CA PHE A 124 18.23 -18.89 7.03
C PHE A 124 17.31 -19.40 8.16
N LEU A 125 17.15 -18.65 9.26
CA LEU A 125 16.21 -18.98 10.35
C LEU A 125 14.75 -18.77 9.96
N LEU A 126 14.50 -18.01 8.89
CA LEU A 126 13.15 -17.70 8.44
C LEU A 126 12.42 -18.96 8.01
N ASN A 127 13.09 -19.88 7.33
CA ASN A 127 12.53 -21.19 6.99
C ASN A 127 12.19 -22.00 8.25
N THR A 128 13.09 -22.03 9.24
CA THR A 128 12.83 -22.71 10.52
C THR A 128 11.62 -22.13 11.26
N LEU A 129 11.47 -20.80 11.24
CA LEU A 129 10.31 -20.13 11.81
C LEU A 129 9.03 -20.50 11.05
N LEU A 130 9.04 -20.36 9.72
CA LEU A 130 7.88 -20.61 8.85
C LEU A 130 7.45 -22.08 8.86
N ASP A 131 8.38 -23.02 8.87
CA ASP A 131 8.11 -24.46 9.03
C ASP A 131 7.42 -24.73 10.37
N GLY A 132 7.85 -24.02 11.42
CA GLY A 132 7.24 -24.08 12.75
C GLY A 132 5.78 -23.59 12.80
N LEU A 133 5.35 -22.76 11.84
CA LEU A 133 3.96 -22.32 11.71
C LEU A 133 3.05 -23.37 11.06
N VAL A 134 3.62 -24.45 10.53
CA VAL A 134 2.88 -25.51 9.83
C VAL A 134 2.89 -26.78 10.67
N TRP A 135 1.73 -27.14 11.21
CA TRP A 135 1.56 -28.41 11.90
C TRP A 135 0.88 -29.44 10.98
N ARG A 136 1.54 -30.57 10.76
CA ARG A 136 1.02 -31.67 9.94
C ARG A 136 0.62 -32.84 10.83
N SER A 137 -0.63 -33.28 10.73
CA SER A 137 -1.12 -34.47 11.45
C SER A 137 -0.37 -35.72 11.00
N ARG A 138 -0.07 -36.64 11.93
CA ARG A 138 0.49 -37.96 11.58
C ARG A 138 -0.56 -38.91 10.99
N LEU A 139 -1.83 -38.70 11.33
CA LEU A 139 -2.94 -39.53 10.88
C LEU A 139 -3.40 -39.07 9.50
N THR A 140 -3.52 -40.03 8.59
CA THR A 140 -4.15 -39.86 7.27
C THR A 140 -5.58 -40.36 7.33
N SER A 141 -6.51 -39.61 6.75
CA SER A 141 -7.92 -39.99 6.63
C SER A 141 -8.33 -39.84 5.18
N ARG A 142 -8.84 -40.91 4.57
CA ARG A 142 -9.22 -40.96 3.14
C ARG A 142 -8.10 -40.54 2.18
N GLY A 143 -6.86 -40.92 2.49
CA GLY A 143 -5.69 -40.55 1.69
C GLY A 143 -5.22 -39.09 1.85
N LEU A 144 -5.92 -38.29 2.65
CA LEU A 144 -5.59 -36.90 2.93
C LEU A 144 -4.99 -36.74 4.33
N ARG A 145 -4.12 -35.75 4.50
CA ARG A 145 -3.50 -35.40 5.79
C ARG A 145 -3.95 -34.01 6.21
N ARG A 146 -4.42 -33.88 7.45
CA ARG A 146 -4.77 -32.56 8.01
C ARG A 146 -3.50 -31.75 8.25
N VAL A 147 -3.51 -30.51 7.79
CA VAL A 147 -2.47 -29.51 8.05
C VAL A 147 -3.15 -28.31 8.72
N ASN A 148 -2.59 -27.85 9.84
CA ASN A 148 -3.03 -26.65 10.53
C ASN A 148 -1.94 -25.58 10.35
N TYR A 149 -2.36 -24.37 9.96
CA TYR A 149 -1.48 -23.24 9.74
C TYR A 149 -1.71 -22.18 10.83
N TYR A 150 -0.63 -21.75 11.49
CA TYR A 150 -0.68 -20.74 12.55
C TYR A 150 -0.26 -19.38 12.00
N VAL A 151 -1.18 -18.71 11.31
CA VAL A 151 -0.89 -17.49 10.54
C VAL A 151 -1.47 -16.21 11.13
N LYS A 152 -1.97 -16.26 12.38
CA LYS A 152 -2.63 -15.13 13.05
C LYS A 152 -1.81 -13.84 12.95
N TYR A 153 -0.56 -13.86 13.42
CA TYR A 153 0.33 -12.69 13.44
C TYR A 153 0.95 -12.35 12.07
N LEU A 154 0.81 -13.24 11.07
CA LEU A 154 1.15 -12.92 9.68
C LEU A 154 0.07 -12.10 8.99
N VAL A 155 -1.18 -12.19 9.47
CA VAL A 155 -2.33 -11.48 8.92
C VAL A 155 -2.64 -10.22 9.72
N GLN A 156 -2.64 -10.32 11.04
CA GLN A 156 -3.12 -9.28 11.93
C GLN A 156 -2.17 -9.10 13.12
N GLU A 157 -1.89 -7.85 13.48
CA GLU A 157 -1.15 -7.50 14.69
C GLU A 157 -2.02 -7.61 15.95
N LEU A 158 -1.40 -7.41 17.12
CA LEU A 158 -2.07 -7.47 18.41
C LEU A 158 -3.14 -6.38 18.61
N ASP A 159 -2.97 -5.23 17.96
CA ASP A 159 -3.92 -4.11 18.00
C ASP A 159 -5.10 -4.29 17.03
N GLY A 160 -5.07 -5.36 16.22
CA GLY A 160 -6.06 -5.63 15.21
C GLY A 160 -5.76 -4.99 13.85
N SER A 161 -4.66 -4.25 13.71
CA SER A 161 -4.20 -3.71 12.43
C SER A 161 -3.65 -4.82 11.53
N PRO A 162 -3.62 -4.63 10.19
CA PRO A 162 -3.01 -5.60 9.29
C PRO A 162 -1.51 -5.69 9.52
N SER A 163 -0.98 -6.92 9.55
CA SER A 163 0.45 -7.17 9.78
C SER A 163 1.31 -6.73 8.60
N GLN A 164 2.44 -6.07 8.91
CA GLN A 164 3.48 -5.72 7.93
C GLN A 164 4.37 -6.89 7.54
N ALA A 165 4.17 -8.08 8.13
CA ALA A 165 4.98 -9.26 7.87
C ALA A 165 5.11 -9.61 6.38
N LEU A 166 4.00 -9.58 5.64
CA LEU A 166 4.01 -9.90 4.22
C LEU A 166 4.80 -8.85 3.41
N GLN A 167 4.73 -7.57 3.79
CA GLN A 167 5.51 -6.51 3.16
C GLN A 167 7.01 -6.76 3.36
N TRP A 168 7.45 -7.04 4.60
CA TRP A 168 8.86 -7.33 4.88
C TRP A 168 9.38 -8.57 4.13
N LEU A 169 8.53 -9.58 3.93
CA LEU A 169 8.88 -10.76 3.13
C LEU A 169 9.03 -10.45 1.64
N VAL A 170 8.20 -9.55 1.10
CA VAL A 170 8.29 -9.09 -0.29
C VAL A 170 9.52 -8.21 -0.50
N GLU A 171 9.80 -7.29 0.43
CA GLU A 171 10.99 -6.44 0.42
C GLU A 171 12.30 -7.25 0.49
N TYR A 172 12.29 -8.38 1.21
CA TYR A 172 13.43 -9.31 1.26
C TYR A 172 13.69 -10.01 -0.09
N ASN A 173 12.68 -10.12 -0.94
CA ASN A 173 12.79 -10.59 -2.33
C ASN A 173 13.43 -11.99 -2.54
N ASP A 174 13.26 -12.93 -1.59
CA ASP A 174 13.69 -14.33 -1.78
C ASP A 174 12.52 -15.20 -2.29
N PRO A 175 12.60 -15.74 -3.53
CA PRO A 175 11.54 -16.58 -4.08
C PRO A 175 11.33 -17.88 -3.31
N LYS A 176 12.33 -18.41 -2.59
CA LYS A 176 12.16 -19.64 -1.79
C LYS A 176 11.27 -19.41 -0.59
N VAL A 177 11.46 -18.29 0.09
CA VAL A 177 10.69 -17.88 1.27
C VAL A 177 9.25 -17.55 0.85
N ILE A 178 9.07 -16.79 -0.24
CA ILE A 178 7.74 -16.40 -0.73
C ILE A 178 6.91 -17.63 -1.15
N ARG A 179 7.55 -18.67 -1.71
CA ARG A 179 6.89 -19.94 -2.09
C ARG A 179 6.54 -20.84 -0.91
N HIS A 180 6.90 -20.49 0.32
CA HIS A 180 6.60 -21.31 1.47
C HIS A 180 5.08 -21.43 1.70
N ASP A 181 4.59 -22.64 2.00
CA ASP A 181 3.15 -22.95 2.12
C ASP A 181 2.39 -21.95 3.02
N ALA A 182 2.98 -21.58 4.17
CA ALA A 182 2.37 -20.65 5.11
C ALA A 182 2.22 -19.22 4.53
N VAL A 183 3.21 -18.74 3.76
CA VAL A 183 3.20 -17.41 3.16
C VAL A 183 2.23 -17.39 1.98
N SER A 184 2.24 -18.44 1.14
CA SER A 184 1.28 -18.62 0.07
C SER A 184 -0.15 -18.61 0.60
N LEU A 185 -0.43 -19.37 1.67
CA LEU A 185 -1.76 -19.39 2.27
C LEU A 185 -2.20 -18.01 2.79
N VAL A 186 -1.30 -17.26 3.42
CA VAL A 186 -1.60 -15.89 3.88
C VAL A 186 -1.95 -14.99 2.71
N SER A 187 -1.14 -15.03 1.64
CA SER A 187 -1.40 -14.28 0.41
C SER A 187 -2.74 -14.66 -0.21
N ASP A 188 -3.06 -15.95 -0.32
CA ASP A 188 -4.32 -16.45 -0.87
C ASP A 188 -5.53 -16.02 -0.03
N VAL A 189 -5.42 -16.06 1.29
CA VAL A 189 -6.49 -15.62 2.20
C VAL A 189 -6.70 -14.12 2.08
N MET A 190 -5.64 -13.31 2.03
CA MET A 190 -5.72 -11.87 1.81
C MET A 190 -6.31 -11.54 0.45
N TRP A 191 -5.92 -12.27 -0.58
CA TRP A 191 -6.46 -12.10 -1.92
C TRP A 191 -7.96 -12.43 -1.96
N ALA A 192 -8.35 -13.64 -1.56
CA ALA A 192 -9.72 -14.13 -1.68
C ALA A 192 -10.71 -13.34 -0.80
N ARG A 193 -10.29 -12.87 0.38
CA ARG A 193 -11.19 -12.20 1.34
C ARG A 193 -11.20 -10.69 1.20
N PHE A 194 -10.10 -10.07 0.81
CA PHE A 194 -9.96 -8.62 0.84
C PHE A 194 -9.69 -8.03 -0.55
N ALA A 195 -8.60 -8.45 -1.19
CA ALA A 195 -8.15 -7.80 -2.43
C ALA A 195 -9.08 -8.09 -3.62
N GLN A 196 -9.58 -9.32 -3.74
CA GLN A 196 -10.41 -9.76 -4.86
C GLN A 196 -11.69 -8.92 -4.98
N TYR A 197 -12.39 -8.67 -3.88
CA TYR A 197 -13.62 -7.88 -3.91
C TYR A 197 -13.36 -6.45 -4.37
N ARG A 198 -12.34 -5.79 -3.81
CA ARG A 198 -11.96 -4.43 -4.18
C ARG A 198 -11.50 -4.35 -5.64
N PHE A 199 -10.74 -5.35 -6.09
CA PHE A 199 -10.28 -5.44 -7.47
C PHE A 199 -11.44 -5.63 -8.44
N ILE A 200 -12.32 -6.61 -8.21
CA ILE A 200 -13.49 -6.88 -9.07
C ILE A 200 -14.42 -5.67 -9.08
N ALA A 201 -14.71 -5.06 -7.92
CA ALA A 201 -15.54 -3.86 -7.85
C ALA A 201 -14.95 -2.71 -8.67
N GLY A 202 -13.63 -2.49 -8.59
CA GLY A 202 -12.95 -1.48 -9.41
C GLY A 202 -13.00 -1.78 -10.91
N ARG A 203 -12.82 -3.04 -11.31
CA ARG A 203 -12.92 -3.47 -12.72
C ARG A 203 -14.34 -3.39 -13.26
N LEU A 204 -15.33 -3.77 -12.46
CA LEU A 204 -16.74 -3.69 -12.82
C LEU A 204 -17.17 -2.22 -12.96
N TYR A 205 -16.74 -1.36 -12.03
CA TYR A 205 -16.97 0.08 -12.12
C TYR A 205 -16.39 0.67 -13.41
N LEU A 206 -15.13 0.34 -13.74
CA LEU A 206 -14.50 0.77 -14.99
C LEU A 206 -15.27 0.27 -16.22
N LEU A 207 -15.70 -0.99 -16.22
CA LEU A 207 -16.48 -1.57 -17.32
C LEU A 207 -17.82 -0.85 -17.50
N VAL A 208 -18.54 -0.55 -16.42
CA VAL A 208 -19.79 0.22 -16.46
C VAL A 208 -19.54 1.62 -17.01
N ALA A 209 -18.48 2.30 -16.56
CA ALA A 209 -18.13 3.63 -17.06
C ALA A 209 -17.82 3.62 -18.57
N VAL A 210 -17.09 2.60 -19.05
CA VAL A 210 -16.80 2.43 -20.49
C VAL A 210 -18.08 2.15 -21.28
N LEU A 211 -18.97 1.30 -20.78
CA LEU A 211 -20.26 1.04 -21.45
C LEU A 211 -21.14 2.29 -21.50
N LEU A 212 -21.20 3.08 -20.43
CA LEU A 212 -21.90 4.37 -20.41
C LEU A 212 -21.30 5.35 -21.42
N PHE A 213 -19.96 5.39 -21.52
CA PHE A 213 -19.28 6.23 -22.50
C PHE A 213 -19.59 5.81 -23.93
N VAL A 214 -19.43 4.52 -24.27
CA VAL A 214 -19.69 4.01 -25.62
C VAL A 214 -21.16 4.19 -26.01
N THR A 215 -22.09 3.92 -25.10
CA THR A 215 -23.52 4.14 -25.35
C THR A 215 -23.82 5.62 -25.59
N SER A 216 -23.27 6.51 -24.76
CA SER A 216 -23.40 7.96 -24.97
C SER A 216 -22.86 8.43 -26.32
N GLN A 217 -21.72 7.90 -26.78
CA GLN A 217 -21.16 8.25 -28.09
C GLN A 217 -21.97 7.66 -29.24
N SER A 218 -22.44 6.41 -29.10
CA SER A 218 -23.19 5.72 -30.16
C SER A 218 -24.52 6.41 -30.51
N ILE A 219 -25.18 7.02 -29.53
CA ILE A 219 -26.43 7.77 -29.75
C ILE A 219 -26.14 9.06 -30.51
N LEU A 220 -25.00 9.72 -30.23
CA LEU A 220 -24.61 10.97 -30.89
C LEU A 220 -24.43 10.80 -32.41
N PHE A 221 -23.90 9.64 -32.84
CA PHE A 221 -23.65 9.37 -34.26
C PHE A 221 -24.91 9.03 -35.07
N ARG A 222 -26.06 8.75 -34.45
CA ARG A 222 -27.30 8.30 -35.15
C ARG A 222 -28.26 9.45 -35.48
N ARG A 223 -27.79 10.69 -35.50
CA ARG A 223 -28.64 11.87 -35.56
C ARG A 223 -29.14 12.14 -37.00
N ASP A 224 -30.24 11.49 -37.41
CA ASP A 224 -30.89 11.66 -38.73
C ASP A 224 -31.75 12.95 -38.85
N GLY A 225 -31.40 14.01 -38.10
CA GLY A 225 -31.99 15.36 -38.23
C GLY A 225 -33.39 15.57 -37.62
N LYS A 226 -34.03 14.54 -37.03
CA LYS A 226 -35.25 14.71 -36.21
C LYS A 226 -34.91 14.53 -34.74
N ASP A 227 -34.68 15.64 -34.04
CA ASP A 227 -34.41 15.61 -32.60
C ASP A 227 -35.66 15.19 -31.82
N SER A 228 -35.66 13.95 -31.31
CA SER A 228 -36.63 13.55 -30.30
C SER A 228 -36.18 14.05 -28.93
N LEU A 229 -37.11 14.59 -28.14
CA LEU A 229 -36.83 15.05 -26.78
C LEU A 229 -36.31 13.90 -25.91
N GLU A 230 -36.83 12.69 -26.14
CA GLU A 230 -36.46 11.48 -25.41
C GLU A 230 -34.98 11.12 -25.59
N GLU A 231 -34.45 11.17 -26.82
CA GLU A 231 -33.03 10.88 -27.09
C GLU A 231 -32.10 11.91 -26.42
N ASN A 232 -32.47 13.20 -26.48
CA ASN A 232 -31.68 14.26 -25.85
C ASN A 232 -31.62 14.10 -24.33
N VAL A 233 -32.73 13.72 -23.69
CA VAL A 233 -32.77 13.45 -22.24
C VAL A 233 -31.88 12.26 -21.89
N VAL A 234 -31.90 11.19 -22.69
CA VAL A 234 -31.05 10.01 -22.46
C VAL A 234 -29.58 10.35 -22.60
N VAL A 235 -29.18 11.12 -23.63
CA VAL A 235 -27.78 11.55 -23.82
C VAL A 235 -27.33 12.44 -22.65
N LEU A 236 -28.17 13.40 -22.24
CA LEU A 236 -27.87 14.27 -21.11
C LEU A 236 -27.68 13.47 -19.81
N LEU A 237 -28.55 12.48 -19.54
CA LEU A 237 -28.43 11.62 -18.36
C LEU A 237 -27.16 10.78 -18.40
N CYS A 238 -26.84 10.15 -19.53
CA CYS A 238 -25.61 9.38 -19.70
C CYS A 238 -24.37 10.24 -19.47
N ARG A 239 -24.32 11.45 -20.05
CA ARG A 239 -23.21 12.39 -19.87
C ARG A 239 -23.10 12.88 -18.42
N ALA A 240 -24.22 13.25 -17.80
CA ALA A 240 -24.25 13.64 -16.40
C ALA A 240 -23.72 12.51 -15.49
N LEU A 241 -24.08 11.25 -15.76
CA LEU A 241 -23.55 10.10 -15.03
C LEU A 241 -22.04 9.91 -15.25
N ILE A 242 -21.54 10.05 -16.48
CA ILE A 242 -20.11 9.95 -16.77
C ILE A 242 -19.32 11.04 -16.03
N TYR A 243 -19.78 12.29 -16.04
CA TYR A 243 -19.07 13.38 -15.38
C TYR A 243 -19.16 13.28 -13.85
N THR A 244 -20.32 12.94 -13.29
CA THR A 244 -20.48 12.82 -11.84
C THR A 244 -19.74 11.61 -11.27
N LEU A 245 -19.86 10.45 -11.91
CA LEU A 245 -19.23 9.21 -11.42
C LEU A 245 -17.75 9.18 -11.79
N SER A 246 -17.41 9.21 -13.09
CA SER A 246 -16.03 8.99 -13.55
C SER A 246 -15.13 10.18 -13.23
N LEU A 247 -15.49 11.39 -13.68
CA LEU A 247 -14.69 12.58 -13.43
C LEU A 247 -14.67 12.92 -11.93
N GLY A 248 -15.81 12.83 -11.23
CA GLY A 248 -15.87 13.03 -9.78
C GLY A 248 -14.97 12.08 -8.98
N ALA A 249 -14.97 10.78 -9.30
CA ALA A 249 -14.12 9.79 -8.64
C ALA A 249 -12.63 10.02 -8.93
N LEU A 250 -12.26 10.31 -10.18
CA LEU A 250 -10.88 10.60 -10.57
C LEU A 250 -10.38 11.87 -9.89
N LEU A 251 -11.17 12.95 -9.93
CA LEU A 251 -10.80 14.23 -9.31
C LEU A 251 -10.61 14.08 -7.80
N LYS A 252 -11.48 13.33 -7.12
CA LYS A 252 -11.34 13.05 -5.69
C LYS A 252 -10.03 12.30 -5.38
N ASN A 253 -9.66 11.31 -6.21
CA ASN A 253 -8.42 10.56 -6.02
C ASN A 253 -7.20 11.46 -6.22
N HIS A 254 -7.16 12.24 -7.30
CA HIS A 254 -6.07 13.18 -7.59
C HIS A 254 -5.94 14.28 -6.54
N LEU A 255 -7.05 14.86 -6.09
CA LEU A 255 -7.05 15.85 -4.99
C LEU A 255 -6.51 15.25 -3.69
N LYS A 256 -6.83 13.98 -3.40
CA LYS A 256 -6.32 13.30 -2.21
C LYS A 256 -4.81 13.04 -2.31
N SER A 257 -4.33 12.55 -3.45
CA SER A 257 -2.89 12.31 -3.68
C SER A 257 -2.11 13.63 -3.65
N LEU A 258 -2.61 14.66 -4.32
CA LEU A 258 -2.03 16.00 -4.29
C LEU A 258 -1.98 16.57 -2.87
N ALA A 259 -3.05 16.43 -2.08
CA ALA A 259 -3.08 16.88 -0.69
C ALA A 259 -2.07 16.12 0.19
N ALA A 260 -1.87 14.82 -0.06
CA ALA A 260 -0.88 14.01 0.65
C ALA A 260 0.56 14.49 0.33
N ASP A 261 0.89 14.67 -0.94
CA ASP A 261 2.21 15.15 -1.37
C ASP A 261 2.48 16.58 -0.91
N CYS A 262 1.48 17.47 -0.96
CA CYS A 262 1.58 18.82 -0.41
C CYS A 262 1.83 18.80 1.10
N SER A 263 1.20 17.87 1.84
CA SER A 263 1.40 17.72 3.28
C SER A 263 2.80 17.19 3.62
N GLN A 264 3.38 16.34 2.77
CA GLN A 264 4.71 15.74 2.97
C GLN A 264 5.83 16.63 2.38
N LYS A 265 5.48 17.62 1.56
CA LYS A 265 6.39 18.48 0.79
C LYS A 265 7.28 17.67 -0.16
N ASP A 266 6.76 16.55 -0.68
CA ASP A 266 7.48 15.69 -1.61
C ASP A 266 7.27 16.18 -3.05
N PHE A 267 8.20 17.03 -3.52
CA PHE A 267 8.17 17.61 -4.85
C PHE A 267 9.46 17.29 -5.60
N VAL A 268 9.32 16.71 -6.78
CA VAL A 268 10.43 16.43 -7.70
C VAL A 268 10.50 17.57 -8.71
N ARG A 269 11.71 18.07 -9.00
CA ARG A 269 11.89 19.13 -10.01
C ARG A 269 12.15 18.50 -11.37
N VAL A 270 11.13 18.45 -12.22
CA VAL A 270 11.25 18.03 -13.62
C VAL A 270 11.26 19.29 -14.49
N CYS A 271 12.29 19.47 -15.33
CA CYS A 271 12.48 20.67 -16.15
C CYS A 271 12.42 22.02 -15.38
N GLY A 272 12.83 22.02 -14.11
CA GLY A 272 12.82 23.22 -13.25
C GLY A 272 11.47 23.58 -12.63
N LEU A 273 10.38 22.88 -13.00
CA LEU A 273 9.08 23.02 -12.37
C LEU A 273 8.93 22.01 -11.22
N PRO A 274 8.47 22.44 -10.02
CA PRO A 274 8.18 21.51 -8.94
C PRO A 274 6.91 20.72 -9.27
N LEU A 275 7.06 19.43 -9.55
CA LEU A 275 5.97 18.49 -9.79
C LEU A 275 5.75 17.61 -8.55
N PRO A 276 4.50 17.35 -8.14
CA PRO A 276 4.21 16.34 -7.11
C PRO A 276 4.77 14.98 -7.49
N GLN A 277 5.38 14.27 -6.53
CA GLN A 277 6.02 12.98 -6.78
C GLN A 277 5.05 11.94 -7.36
N TYR A 278 3.76 11.98 -6.96
CA TYR A 278 2.77 11.02 -7.48
C TYR A 278 2.58 11.10 -9.01
N LEU A 279 2.81 12.27 -9.63
CA LEU A 279 2.67 12.44 -11.09
C LEU A 279 3.85 11.85 -11.89
N CYS A 280 4.96 11.54 -11.24
CA CYS A 280 6.07 10.84 -11.88
C CYS A 280 5.70 9.40 -12.26
N HIS A 281 4.64 8.83 -11.66
CA HIS A 281 4.19 7.49 -12.01
C HIS A 281 3.34 7.54 -13.30
N PRO A 282 3.70 6.80 -14.37
CA PRO A 282 3.04 6.91 -15.69
C PRO A 282 1.54 6.58 -15.64
N ARG A 283 1.15 5.72 -14.68
CA ARG A 283 -0.24 5.38 -14.42
C ARG A 283 -1.06 6.57 -13.88
N GLU A 284 -0.49 7.36 -12.98
CA GLU A 284 -1.19 8.52 -12.41
C GLU A 284 -1.20 9.68 -13.40
N LEU A 285 -0.12 9.85 -14.17
CA LEU A 285 -0.04 10.82 -15.25
C LEU A 285 -1.12 10.57 -16.32
N SER A 286 -1.26 9.34 -16.80
CA SER A 286 -2.31 8.97 -17.77
C SER A 286 -3.72 9.18 -17.21
N SER A 287 -3.92 8.89 -15.93
CA SER A 287 -5.17 9.19 -15.20
C SER A 287 -5.44 10.70 -15.12
N MET A 288 -4.43 11.53 -14.88
CA MET A 288 -4.54 12.98 -14.85
C MET A 288 -4.84 13.56 -16.23
N ALA A 289 -4.19 13.04 -17.28
CA ALA A 289 -4.50 13.39 -18.66
C ALA A 289 -5.96 13.09 -19.01
N LEU A 290 -6.48 11.94 -18.57
CA LEU A 290 -7.90 11.59 -18.72
C LEU A 290 -8.82 12.59 -18.01
N VAL A 291 -8.47 13.05 -16.81
CA VAL A 291 -9.23 14.10 -16.10
C VAL A 291 -9.25 15.40 -16.90
N CYS A 292 -8.11 15.84 -17.43
CA CYS A 292 -8.03 17.02 -18.29
C CYS A 292 -8.94 16.89 -19.51
N VAL A 293 -8.91 15.74 -20.19
CA VAL A 293 -9.78 15.46 -21.35
C VAL A 293 -11.26 15.46 -20.96
N LEU A 294 -11.63 14.87 -19.82
CA LEU A 294 -13.02 14.87 -19.36
C LEU A 294 -13.50 16.28 -18.96
N LEU A 295 -12.61 17.11 -18.40
CA LEU A 295 -12.90 18.51 -18.09
C LEU A 295 -13.05 19.35 -19.35
N THR A 296 -12.19 19.16 -20.35
CA THR A 296 -12.33 19.86 -21.63
C THR A 296 -13.61 19.44 -22.33
N MET A 297 -13.92 18.14 -22.38
CA MET A 297 -15.20 17.66 -22.90
C MET A 297 -16.38 18.30 -22.16
N LEU A 298 -16.36 18.33 -20.82
CA LEU A 298 -17.41 18.97 -20.01
C LEU A 298 -17.55 20.46 -20.32
N SER A 299 -16.45 21.19 -20.49
CA SER A 299 -16.48 22.63 -20.80
C SER A 299 -16.99 22.96 -22.20
N LEU A 300 -16.82 22.02 -23.14
CA LEU A 300 -17.25 22.13 -24.53
C LEU A 300 -18.67 21.60 -24.76
N GLU A 301 -19.34 21.07 -23.72
CA GLU A 301 -20.69 20.53 -23.85
C GLU A 301 -21.72 21.64 -24.12
N PRO A 302 -22.37 21.66 -25.31
CA PRO A 302 -23.32 22.71 -25.67
C PRO A 302 -24.56 22.69 -24.79
N ILE A 303 -24.90 21.57 -24.15
CA ILE A 303 -26.10 21.45 -23.30
C ILE A 303 -26.01 22.37 -22.08
N ILE A 304 -24.80 22.57 -21.53
CA ILE A 304 -24.59 23.46 -20.39
C ILE A 304 -24.83 24.91 -20.82
N TRP A 305 -24.33 25.27 -22.01
CA TRP A 305 -24.49 26.61 -22.56
C TRP A 305 -25.96 26.87 -22.98
N CYS A 306 -26.57 25.99 -23.78
CA CYS A 306 -27.93 26.17 -24.30
C CYS A 306 -29.03 26.03 -23.24
N GLY A 307 -28.84 25.15 -22.24
CA GLY A 307 -29.79 24.98 -21.13
C GLY A 307 -29.89 26.23 -20.25
N LEU A 308 -28.77 26.94 -20.07
CA LEU A 308 -28.72 28.20 -19.33
C LEU A 308 -29.55 29.30 -20.03
N PHE A 309 -29.40 29.43 -21.36
CA PHE A 309 -30.09 30.47 -22.13
C PHE A 309 -31.59 30.23 -22.35
N SER A 310 -32.09 29.00 -22.23
CA SER A 310 -33.52 28.71 -22.42
C SER A 310 -34.40 29.14 -21.24
N ILE A 311 -33.82 29.31 -20.05
CA ILE A 311 -34.56 29.75 -18.85
C ILE A 311 -34.97 31.23 -18.97
N ASP A 312 -34.17 32.05 -19.65
CA ASP A 312 -34.40 33.51 -19.77
C ASP A 312 -35.50 33.90 -20.76
N LYS A 313 -36.01 32.95 -21.55
CA LYS A 313 -37.08 33.20 -22.54
C LYS A 313 -38.43 32.59 -22.16
N ALA A 314 -38.66 32.28 -20.88
CA ALA A 314 -40.03 32.04 -20.44
C ALA A 314 -40.85 33.31 -20.71
N PRO A 315 -41.85 33.27 -21.61
CA PRO A 315 -42.61 34.46 -21.94
C PRO A 315 -43.25 34.96 -20.65
N ALA A 316 -43.01 36.24 -20.33
CA ALA A 316 -43.75 36.93 -19.30
C ALA A 316 -45.24 36.77 -19.65
N VAL A 317 -45.91 35.85 -18.97
CA VAL A 317 -47.37 35.76 -18.99
C VAL A 317 -47.82 37.07 -18.37
N ASN A 318 -48.32 37.97 -19.23
CA ASN A 318 -48.97 39.22 -18.84
C ASN A 318 -50.29 38.90 -18.13
N ASP A 319 -50.22 38.33 -16.93
CA ASP A 319 -51.34 38.32 -16.00
C ASP A 319 -51.15 39.52 -15.08
N GLY A 320 -51.91 40.57 -15.36
CA GLY A 320 -51.93 41.83 -14.62
C GLY A 320 -52.45 41.67 -13.20
N THR A 321 -51.60 41.14 -12.31
CA THR A 321 -51.82 41.18 -10.87
C THR A 321 -50.50 41.36 -10.14
N GLU A 322 -50.24 42.60 -9.73
CA GLU A 322 -49.22 42.96 -8.75
C GLU A 322 -49.45 42.19 -7.44
N VAL A 323 -48.58 41.26 -7.08
CA VAL A 323 -48.16 41.04 -5.67
C VAL A 323 -46.73 40.54 -5.68
N GLY A 324 -45.85 41.30 -5.04
CA GLY A 324 -44.41 41.07 -5.07
C GLY A 324 -43.94 39.79 -4.38
N ARG A 325 -42.78 39.31 -4.86
CA ARG A 325 -41.66 38.85 -4.03
C ARG A 325 -40.41 38.78 -4.90
N GLU A 326 -39.54 39.76 -4.69
CA GLU A 326 -38.13 39.67 -5.04
C GLU A 326 -37.50 38.51 -4.27
N MET A 327 -36.90 37.57 -5.01
CA MET A 327 -35.78 36.80 -4.50
C MET A 327 -34.80 36.61 -5.66
N GLN A 328 -33.99 37.66 -5.86
CA GLN A 328 -32.83 37.62 -6.75
C GLN A 328 -31.81 36.64 -6.18
N ILE A 329 -31.60 35.52 -6.87
CA ILE A 329 -30.37 34.74 -6.75
C ILE A 329 -29.40 35.37 -7.74
N GLY A 330 -28.75 36.44 -7.29
CA GLY A 330 -27.69 37.12 -8.03
C GLY A 330 -26.32 36.63 -7.59
N ILE A 331 -25.88 35.48 -8.09
CA ILE A 331 -24.47 35.09 -8.12
C ILE A 331 -24.27 34.23 -9.38
N VAL A 332 -23.18 34.47 -10.13
CA VAL A 332 -22.72 33.76 -11.35
C VAL A 332 -23.20 34.32 -12.69
N VAL A 333 -23.04 35.63 -12.93
CA VAL A 333 -22.95 36.16 -14.31
C VAL A 333 -21.91 37.28 -14.37
N GLU A 334 -20.63 36.93 -14.25
CA GLU A 334 -19.54 37.86 -14.64
C GLU A 334 -18.43 37.17 -15.47
N VAL A 335 -18.47 35.84 -15.62
CA VAL A 335 -17.49 35.11 -16.45
C VAL A 335 -18.02 34.86 -17.87
N GLY A 336 -19.33 35.00 -18.10
CA GLY A 336 -19.97 34.77 -19.42
C GLY A 336 -19.91 35.96 -20.39
N GLU A 337 -19.73 37.19 -19.90
CA GLU A 337 -19.74 38.38 -20.77
C GLU A 337 -18.47 38.53 -21.63
N ALA A 338 -17.34 37.94 -21.23
CA ALA A 338 -16.10 38.01 -22.02
C ALA A 338 -16.15 37.14 -23.30
N ILE A 339 -17.07 36.17 -23.38
CA ILE A 339 -17.23 35.29 -24.56
C ILE A 339 -18.37 35.79 -25.47
N CYS A 340 -19.33 36.56 -24.93
CA CYS A 340 -20.54 36.99 -25.65
C CYS A 340 -20.44 38.31 -26.44
N LEU A 341 -19.25 38.95 -26.52
CA LEU A 341 -19.03 40.06 -27.47
C LEU A 341 -18.77 39.56 -28.92
N ALA A 342 -18.73 38.25 -29.13
CA ALA A 342 -18.84 37.65 -30.47
C ALA A 342 -20.34 37.43 -30.78
N GLY A 343 -20.87 38.23 -31.72
CA GLY A 343 -22.27 38.17 -32.17
C GLY A 343 -22.69 36.85 -32.84
N PRO A 344 -23.91 36.77 -33.43
CA PRO A 344 -24.53 35.53 -33.86
C PRO A 344 -23.60 34.75 -34.81
N MET A 345 -23.09 33.62 -34.31
CA MET A 345 -22.09 32.81 -35.00
C MET A 345 -22.75 32.08 -36.16
N GLY A 346 -22.32 32.40 -37.38
CA GLY A 346 -22.70 31.67 -38.59
C GLY A 346 -22.14 30.24 -38.58
N GLU A 347 -22.73 29.37 -39.41
CA GLU A 347 -22.46 27.93 -39.56
C GLU A 347 -20.97 27.52 -39.73
N GLY A 348 -20.03 28.47 -39.88
CA GLY A 348 -18.59 28.20 -39.93
C GLY A 348 -17.89 28.12 -38.57
N CYS A 349 -18.47 28.67 -37.49
CA CYS A 349 -17.76 28.75 -36.20
C CYS A 349 -17.75 27.42 -35.41
N GLU A 350 -18.76 26.57 -35.63
CA GLU A 350 -18.75 25.20 -35.10
C GLU A 350 -17.62 24.36 -35.71
N GLU A 351 -17.33 24.56 -37.00
CA GLU A 351 -16.25 23.86 -37.70
C GLU A 351 -14.88 24.34 -37.24
N GLU A 352 -14.71 25.64 -36.97
CA GLU A 352 -13.48 26.20 -36.41
C GLU A 352 -13.26 25.78 -34.94
N ALA A 353 -14.29 25.78 -34.11
CA ALA A 353 -14.21 25.29 -32.73
C ALA A 353 -13.90 23.79 -32.69
N LEU A 354 -14.49 22.99 -33.57
CA LEU A 354 -14.22 21.56 -33.69
C LEU A 354 -12.79 21.30 -34.20
N ARG A 355 -12.29 22.10 -35.16
CA ARG A 355 -10.89 22.04 -35.63
C ARG A 355 -9.90 22.45 -34.55
N ALA A 356 -10.20 23.48 -33.76
CA ALA A 356 -9.39 23.91 -32.64
C ALA A 356 -9.34 22.84 -31.53
N ALA A 357 -10.48 22.22 -31.21
CA ALA A 357 -10.54 21.14 -30.23
C ALA A 357 -9.80 19.88 -30.71
N THR A 358 -9.94 19.50 -31.99
CA THR A 358 -9.19 18.37 -32.56
C THR A 358 -7.70 18.63 -32.64
N THR A 359 -7.25 19.85 -32.97
CA THR A 359 -5.81 20.21 -32.90
C THR A 359 -5.27 20.27 -31.48
N ALA A 360 -6.08 20.69 -30.51
CA ALA A 360 -5.70 20.62 -29.10
C ALA A 360 -5.59 19.16 -28.61
N LEU A 361 -6.49 18.27 -29.03
CA LEU A 361 -6.44 16.85 -28.67
C LEU A 361 -5.28 16.10 -29.35
N THR A 362 -4.99 16.38 -30.62
CA THR A 362 -3.85 15.77 -31.32
C THR A 362 -2.52 16.29 -30.81
N SER A 363 -2.43 17.58 -30.43
CA SER A 363 -1.22 18.13 -29.80
C SER A 363 -1.01 17.56 -28.40
N LEU A 364 -2.07 17.39 -27.60
CA LEU A 364 -1.99 16.72 -26.30
C LEU A 364 -1.58 15.24 -26.45
N ALA A 365 -2.16 14.52 -27.42
CA ALA A 365 -1.80 13.13 -27.68
C ALA A 365 -0.35 12.96 -28.14
N ALA A 366 0.13 13.86 -29.03
CA ALA A 366 1.52 13.88 -29.47
C ALA A 366 2.47 14.22 -28.31
N TRP A 367 2.12 15.18 -27.47
CA TRP A 367 2.90 15.55 -26.28
C TRP A 367 2.98 14.39 -25.28
N LEU A 368 1.86 13.72 -25.00
CA LEU A 368 1.83 12.55 -24.11
C LEU A 368 2.63 11.37 -24.68
N SER A 369 2.61 11.17 -26.00
CA SER A 369 3.42 10.13 -26.66
C SER A 369 4.92 10.42 -26.55
N ALA A 370 5.34 11.67 -26.79
CA ALA A 370 6.74 12.08 -26.67
C ALA A 370 7.24 11.94 -25.23
N LEU A 371 6.43 12.36 -24.26
CA LEU A 371 6.76 12.26 -22.84
C LEU A 371 6.84 10.79 -22.36
N ALA A 372 6.00 9.91 -22.90
CA ALA A 372 6.07 8.48 -22.61
C ALA A 372 7.33 7.82 -23.17
N GLU A 373 7.79 8.27 -24.35
CA GLU A 373 9.03 7.79 -24.97
C GLU A 373 10.27 8.27 -24.20
N GLU A 374 10.24 9.52 -23.69
CA GLU A 374 11.31 10.09 -22.86
C GLU A 374 11.44 9.37 -21.51
N LEU A 375 10.32 9.08 -20.84
CA LEU A 375 10.30 8.30 -19.59
C LEU A 375 10.75 6.85 -19.78
N ALA A 376 10.41 6.22 -20.92
CA ALA A 376 10.85 4.86 -21.23
C ALA A 376 12.37 4.78 -21.49
N LEU A 377 12.97 5.84 -22.02
CA LEU A 377 14.42 5.94 -22.19
C LEU A 377 15.14 6.16 -20.86
N GLU A 378 14.53 6.90 -19.92
CA GLU A 378 15.06 7.10 -18.56
C GLU A 378 15.06 5.79 -17.77
N GLU A 379 14.00 4.98 -17.84
CA GLU A 379 13.96 3.65 -17.20
C GLU A 379 15.01 2.67 -17.77
N LEU A 380 15.32 2.75 -19.06
CA LEU A 380 16.36 1.94 -19.69
C LEU A 380 17.78 2.38 -19.28
N ALA A 381 17.99 3.68 -19.10
CA ALA A 381 19.27 4.22 -18.62
C ALA A 381 19.55 3.79 -17.18
N ASP A 382 18.54 3.83 -16.31
CA ASP A 382 18.65 3.37 -14.92
C ASP A 382 18.90 1.85 -14.82
N GLN A 383 18.44 1.05 -15.79
CA GLN A 383 18.72 -0.39 -15.83
C GLN A 383 20.17 -0.70 -16.26
N GLU A 384 20.74 0.05 -17.21
CA GLU A 384 22.15 -0.11 -17.59
C GLU A 384 23.13 0.31 -16.49
N GLU A 385 22.77 1.28 -15.64
CA GLU A 385 23.61 1.73 -14.52
C GLU A 385 23.61 0.77 -13.32
N VAL A 386 22.63 -0.14 -13.24
CA VAL A 386 22.55 -1.19 -12.21
C VAL A 386 23.25 -2.49 -12.64
N GLU A 387 23.44 -2.71 -13.94
CA GLU A 387 24.19 -3.86 -14.48
C GLU A 387 25.69 -3.59 -14.70
N ALA A 388 26.11 -2.32 -14.67
CA ALA A 388 27.52 -1.89 -14.71
C ALA A 388 28.14 -1.75 -13.32
#